data_AF-A0A662IZR0-F1
#
_entry.id   AF-A0A662IZR0-F1
#
_cell.length_a   1.000
_cell.length_b   1.000
_cell.length_c   1.000
_cell.angle_alpha   90.00
_cell.angle_beta   90.00
_cell.angle_gamma   90.00
#
_symmetry.space_group_name_H-M   'P 1'
#
loop_
_entity.id
_entity.type
_entity.pdbx_description
1 polymer ?
#
loop_
_entity_poly.entity_id
_entity_poly.type
_entity_poly.pdbx_seq_one_letter_code
_entity_poly.pdbx_strand_id
1 'polypeptide(L)'
;MNNHKKGNSRPLTHHRYDIPSICRMVRRAVKFWARKDLNLLSQLITSSARLVMDPFCGSGTTGLSAIEKKRSAILSDLNPVCVFISSTILSKATLDKDIINAMFEKCEEVERDLYSINVNGRVLILEYAVWLSVFECPKCRNTVNPLNNKTRSGRALRCPRCGLTFYSVKSPHVEEIPLKIVARDSSQRRVVIDDKRVLKRYMEEEVSMIVNEWTPSGQFRYPGVGIEFWQQPHLVSDIQELFTKRNLRAVAQVYSEIERIWRDERAQGDILKLAFIASLASATKMIPHSPTSGPSWKLPRYWVPPLREERNFCSAFMRRINILKQLKDILARKVSSYRMEFLFKRAYPNINDDLFICTFRANALEALNALPDKRIDLIILDPPHYDEIQYFELTYLWQKWLEGKYKDGRFSDYSFWQQEMCINPKIGKSLEWYLGKLTVIMRCAFDKLSSRGALVLIIHHREPRVMELTLNEISSQLNRRPSIHYFPLRFSSTSGLHGKKKYLCVARFSVRTR
;
A
#
# COMPACT_ATOMS: atom_id res chain seq x y z
N MET A 1 -28.83 -46.50 -20.43
CA MET A 1 -30.13 -46.42 -21.13
C MET A 1 -30.89 -45.21 -20.63
N ASN A 2 -31.28 -44.37 -21.60
CA ASN A 2 -32.29 -43.30 -21.62
C ASN A 2 -32.37 -42.27 -20.47
N ASN A 3 -32.01 -41.00 -20.71
CA ASN A 3 -32.69 -39.98 -21.54
C ASN A 3 -33.97 -39.43 -20.89
N HIS A 4 -33.90 -38.16 -20.46
CA HIS A 4 -34.79 -37.15 -21.01
C HIS A 4 -34.09 -35.80 -21.18
N LYS A 5 -33.86 -35.44 -22.45
CA LYS A 5 -33.66 -34.08 -22.95
C LYS A 5 -35.03 -33.46 -23.26
N LYS A 6 -35.15 -32.15 -23.03
CA LYS A 6 -35.66 -31.06 -23.93
C LYS A 6 -35.89 -29.83 -23.03
N GLY A 7 -35.52 -28.61 -23.36
CA GLY A 7 -34.96 -28.04 -24.58
C GLY A 7 -34.57 -26.57 -24.35
N ASN A 8 -33.65 -26.11 -25.20
CA ASN A 8 -32.98 -24.81 -25.25
C ASN A 8 -33.89 -23.58 -25.48
N SER A 9 -33.42 -22.42 -25.00
CA SER A 9 -33.43 -21.17 -25.79
C SER A 9 -32.37 -20.13 -25.34
N ARG A 10 -31.12 -20.37 -25.77
CA ARG A 10 -30.17 -19.40 -26.40
C ARG A 10 -29.67 -18.14 -25.62
N PRO A 11 -28.54 -17.54 -26.07
CA PRO A 11 -27.36 -17.38 -25.23
C PRO A 11 -27.17 -15.97 -24.65
N LEU A 12 -26.55 -15.92 -23.47
CA LEU A 12 -25.97 -14.69 -22.91
C LEU A 12 -24.95 -14.12 -23.90
N THR A 13 -25.36 -13.00 -24.48
CA THR A 13 -24.61 -12.19 -25.44
C THR A 13 -23.23 -11.82 -24.92
N HIS A 14 -22.25 -11.97 -25.81
CA HIS A 14 -20.87 -11.50 -25.71
C HIS A 14 -20.75 -10.13 -25.01
N HIS A 15 -20.21 -10.12 -23.79
CA HIS A 15 -19.56 -8.93 -23.24
C HIS A 15 -18.04 -9.11 -23.30
N ARG A 16 -17.42 -8.28 -24.14
CA ARG A 16 -15.98 -8.19 -24.41
C ARG A 16 -15.19 -8.12 -23.09
N TYR A 17 -14.33 -9.11 -22.89
CA TYR A 17 -13.31 -9.12 -21.86
C TYR A 17 -12.15 -8.21 -22.27
N ASP A 18 -12.06 -6.99 -21.73
CA ASP A 18 -10.83 -6.16 -21.85
C ASP A 18 -10.37 -5.47 -20.55
N ILE A 19 -11.10 -5.64 -19.44
CA ILE A 19 -10.72 -5.14 -18.11
C ILE A 19 -9.68 -6.02 -17.34
N PRO A 20 -9.42 -7.31 -17.64
CA PRO A 20 -8.52 -8.14 -16.81
C PRO A 20 -7.02 -7.80 -16.81
N SER A 21 -6.46 -7.19 -17.88
CA SER A 21 -5.00 -7.05 -18.02
C SER A 21 -4.41 -5.90 -17.18
N ILE A 22 -4.86 -4.66 -17.40
CA ILE A 22 -4.35 -3.47 -16.69
C ILE A 22 -4.66 -3.55 -15.20
N CYS A 23 -5.87 -3.98 -14.83
CA CYS A 23 -6.27 -4.14 -13.43
C CYS A 23 -5.35 -5.12 -12.68
N ARG A 24 -4.90 -6.19 -13.34
CA ARG A 24 -3.96 -7.17 -12.77
C ARG A 24 -2.55 -6.59 -12.69
N MET A 25 -2.12 -5.85 -13.72
CA MET A 25 -0.80 -5.21 -13.76
C MET A 25 -0.67 -4.12 -12.70
N VAL A 26 -1.62 -3.19 -12.58
CA VAL A 26 -1.66 -2.18 -11.51
C VAL A 26 -1.65 -2.86 -10.15
N ARG A 27 -2.36 -3.99 -10.03
CA ARG A 27 -2.38 -4.73 -8.77
C ARG A 27 -1.01 -5.26 -8.35
N ARG A 28 -0.25 -5.74 -9.34
CA ARG A 28 1.11 -6.23 -9.20
C ARG A 28 2.15 -5.12 -9.18
N ALA A 29 1.85 -3.93 -9.69
CA ALA A 29 2.73 -2.78 -9.77
C ALA A 29 2.87 -2.07 -8.42
N VAL A 30 1.79 -1.86 -7.67
CA VAL A 30 1.89 -1.29 -6.31
C VAL A 30 0.88 -1.97 -5.42
N LYS A 31 1.32 -2.63 -4.34
CA LYS A 31 0.39 -3.16 -3.33
C LYS A 31 -0.05 -2.02 -2.43
N PHE A 32 -1.26 -1.51 -2.67
CA PHE A 32 -1.88 -0.46 -1.86
C PHE A 32 -3.20 -0.95 -1.24
N TRP A 33 -3.47 -0.58 0.01
CA TRP A 33 -4.62 -1.08 0.78
C TRP A 33 -5.92 -0.31 0.54
N ALA A 34 -5.86 0.96 0.09
CA ALA A 34 -7.05 1.76 -0.26
C ALA A 34 -7.52 1.59 -1.72
N ARG A 35 -7.31 0.41 -2.31
CA ARG A 35 -7.66 0.21 -3.73
C ARG A 35 -9.10 -0.18 -3.89
N LYS A 36 -9.85 0.68 -4.58
CA LYS A 36 -11.20 0.41 -5.06
C LYS A 36 -11.19 -0.72 -6.10
N ASP A 37 -12.23 -1.53 -6.11
CA ASP A 37 -12.40 -2.56 -7.14
C ASP A 37 -12.66 -1.90 -8.50
N LEU A 38 -11.81 -2.19 -9.49
CA LEU A 38 -11.91 -1.58 -10.82
C LEU A 38 -13.14 -2.05 -11.60
N ASN A 39 -13.68 -3.23 -11.32
CA ASN A 39 -14.95 -3.65 -11.93
C ASN A 39 -16.11 -2.84 -11.35
N LEU A 40 -16.11 -2.59 -10.04
CA LEU A 40 -17.10 -1.72 -9.40
C LEU A 40 -17.02 -0.31 -9.99
N LEU A 41 -15.83 0.28 -10.07
CA LEU A 41 -15.65 1.61 -10.66
C LEU A 41 -16.09 1.68 -12.13
N SER A 42 -15.80 0.65 -12.92
CA SER A 42 -16.22 0.57 -14.32
C SER A 42 -17.75 0.52 -14.49
N GLN A 43 -18.47 -0.01 -13.50
CA GLN A 43 -19.94 0.01 -13.46
C GLN A 43 -20.48 1.37 -13.01
N LEU A 44 -19.80 2.05 -12.08
CA LEU A 44 -20.21 3.37 -11.58
C LEU A 44 -19.98 4.50 -12.61
N ILE A 45 -18.86 4.45 -13.34
CA ILE A 45 -18.50 5.44 -14.36
C ILE A 45 -19.22 5.09 -15.68
N THR A 46 -20.44 5.59 -15.78
CA THR A 46 -21.31 5.44 -16.96
C THR A 46 -20.95 6.40 -18.10
N SER A 47 -21.53 6.20 -19.28
CA SER A 47 -21.31 7.07 -20.45
C SER A 47 -21.79 8.51 -20.27
N SER A 48 -22.75 8.74 -19.37
CA SER A 48 -23.28 10.08 -19.06
C SER A 48 -22.41 10.86 -18.06
N ALA A 49 -21.47 10.21 -17.39
CA ALA A 49 -20.57 10.87 -16.43
C ALA A 49 -19.32 11.39 -17.16
N ARG A 50 -19.39 12.59 -17.75
CA ARG A 50 -18.28 13.17 -18.52
C ARG A 50 -17.13 13.61 -17.62
N LEU A 51 -17.47 14.21 -16.48
CA LEU A 51 -16.52 14.65 -15.47
C LEU A 51 -16.73 13.89 -14.14
N VAL A 52 -15.70 13.14 -13.73
CA VAL A 52 -15.70 12.33 -12.51
C VAL A 52 -14.77 12.98 -11.46
N MET A 53 -15.19 13.02 -10.20
CA MET A 53 -14.36 13.45 -9.08
C MET A 53 -14.21 12.34 -8.05
N ASP A 54 -13.00 12.18 -7.52
CA ASP A 54 -12.70 11.33 -6.37
C ASP A 54 -11.77 12.06 -5.39
N PRO A 55 -12.32 12.60 -4.29
CA PRO A 55 -11.53 13.33 -3.30
C PRO A 55 -10.83 12.43 -2.27
N PHE A 56 -10.86 11.11 -2.47
CA PHE A 56 -10.17 10.08 -1.69
C PHE A 56 -9.49 9.10 -2.64
N CYS A 57 -8.75 9.63 -3.62
CA CYS A 57 -8.35 8.85 -4.80
C CYS A 57 -7.36 7.72 -4.48
N GLY A 58 -6.64 7.79 -3.35
CA GLY A 58 -5.68 6.78 -2.94
C GLY A 58 -4.64 6.52 -4.02
N SER A 59 -4.58 5.29 -4.55
CA SER A 59 -3.64 4.95 -5.63
C SER A 59 -4.12 5.33 -7.04
N GLY A 60 -5.19 6.12 -7.19
CA GLY A 60 -5.65 6.64 -8.48
C GLY A 60 -6.48 5.68 -9.34
N THR A 61 -7.07 4.62 -8.75
CA THR A 61 -7.87 3.63 -9.49
C THR A 61 -9.08 4.25 -10.19
N THR A 62 -9.66 5.30 -9.62
CA THR A 62 -10.76 6.05 -10.25
C THR A 62 -10.32 6.74 -11.54
N GLY A 63 -9.11 7.33 -11.54
CA GLY A 63 -8.50 7.91 -12.75
C GLY A 63 -8.29 6.88 -13.85
N LEU A 64 -7.76 5.71 -13.51
CA LEU A 64 -7.60 4.60 -14.46
C LEU A 64 -8.95 4.18 -15.05
N SER A 65 -9.98 4.05 -14.22
CA SER A 65 -11.32 3.69 -14.69
C SER A 65 -11.94 4.78 -15.57
N ALA A 66 -11.68 6.07 -15.29
CA ALA A 66 -12.12 7.17 -16.13
C ALA A 66 -11.43 7.15 -17.50
N ILE A 67 -10.11 6.90 -17.55
CA ILE A 67 -9.33 6.77 -18.79
C ILE A 67 -9.91 5.67 -19.69
N GLU A 68 -10.18 4.48 -19.11
CA GLU A 68 -10.79 3.36 -19.85
C GLU A 68 -12.17 3.71 -20.43
N LYS A 69 -12.90 4.63 -19.80
CA LYS A 69 -14.22 5.09 -20.24
C LYS A 69 -14.18 6.35 -21.09
N LYS A 70 -12.99 6.86 -21.43
CA LYS A 70 -12.78 8.13 -22.16
C LYS A 70 -13.42 9.34 -21.45
N ARG A 71 -13.21 9.47 -20.14
CA ARG A 71 -13.78 10.53 -19.28
C ARG A 71 -12.70 11.37 -18.63
N SER A 72 -13.01 12.63 -18.38
CA SER A 72 -12.16 13.50 -17.58
C SER A 72 -12.32 13.17 -16.11
N ALA A 73 -11.23 13.26 -15.34
CA ALA A 73 -11.26 12.99 -13.92
C ALA A 73 -10.45 14.02 -13.12
N ILE A 74 -11.00 14.37 -11.97
CA ILE A 74 -10.34 15.15 -10.93
C ILE A 74 -10.16 14.21 -9.74
N LEU A 75 -8.94 14.13 -9.24
CA LEU A 75 -8.53 13.22 -8.18
C LEU A 75 -7.83 14.03 -7.10
N SER A 76 -8.20 13.86 -5.85
CA SER A 76 -7.43 14.42 -4.75
C SER A 76 -7.19 13.41 -3.64
N ASP A 77 -6.09 13.62 -2.93
CA ASP A 77 -5.80 12.92 -1.69
C ASP A 77 -4.98 13.84 -0.77
N LEU A 78 -5.19 13.72 0.53
CA LEU A 78 -4.43 14.46 1.52
C LEU A 78 -3.00 13.91 1.65
N ASN A 79 -2.86 12.59 1.49
CA ASN A 79 -1.60 11.89 1.68
C ASN A 79 -0.69 12.09 0.45
N PRO A 80 0.48 12.73 0.59
CA PRO A 80 1.37 13.02 -0.53
C PRO A 80 1.87 11.74 -1.23
N VAL A 81 1.95 10.61 -0.51
CA VAL A 81 2.34 9.32 -1.09
C VAL A 81 1.24 8.76 -1.99
N CYS A 82 -0.05 8.94 -1.64
CA CYS A 82 -1.17 8.59 -2.50
C CYS A 82 -1.14 9.40 -3.80
N VAL A 83 -1.00 10.73 -3.68
CA VAL A 83 -0.90 11.65 -4.82
C VAL A 83 0.27 11.25 -5.73
N PHE A 84 1.44 10.95 -5.17
CA PHE A 84 2.60 10.47 -5.90
C PHE A 84 2.35 9.14 -6.63
N ILE A 85 1.78 8.14 -5.96
CA ILE A 85 1.46 6.85 -6.59
C ILE A 85 0.50 7.07 -7.76
N SER A 86 -0.57 7.82 -7.52
CA SER A 86 -1.60 8.14 -8.53
C SER A 86 -0.98 8.88 -9.73
N SER A 87 -0.26 9.98 -9.48
CA SER A 87 0.35 10.80 -10.54
C SER A 87 1.36 10.01 -11.36
N THR A 88 2.22 9.23 -10.70
CA THR A 88 3.27 8.46 -11.37
C THR A 88 2.70 7.32 -12.19
N ILE A 89 1.62 6.65 -11.73
CA ILE A 89 0.92 5.64 -12.53
C ILE A 89 0.26 6.29 -13.76
N LEU A 90 -0.45 7.40 -13.57
CA LEU A 90 -1.28 8.03 -14.59
C LEU A 90 -0.48 8.85 -15.61
N SER A 91 0.75 9.29 -15.27
CA SER A 91 1.58 10.13 -16.14
C SER A 91 1.86 9.52 -17.52
N LYS A 92 2.25 10.36 -18.49
CA LYS A 92 2.66 9.89 -19.83
C LYS A 92 4.06 9.28 -19.87
N ALA A 93 4.88 9.51 -18.84
CA ALA A 93 6.26 9.07 -18.81
C ALA A 93 6.39 7.55 -18.89
N THR A 94 7.37 7.07 -19.62
CA THR A 94 7.80 5.66 -19.62
C THR A 94 9.18 5.56 -19.00
N LEU A 95 9.63 4.34 -18.70
CA LEU A 95 10.98 4.11 -18.19
C LEU A 95 11.92 3.79 -19.36
N ASP A 96 13.06 4.45 -19.43
CA ASP A 96 13.98 4.32 -20.56
C ASP A 96 14.87 3.08 -20.40
N LYS A 97 15.32 2.52 -21.54
CA LYS A 97 16.12 1.28 -21.53
C LYS A 97 17.46 1.47 -20.84
N ASP A 98 18.13 2.59 -21.07
CA ASP A 98 19.44 2.88 -20.49
C ASP A 98 19.34 3.06 -18.97
N ILE A 99 18.26 3.68 -18.50
CA ILE A 99 17.94 3.78 -17.07
C ILE A 99 17.69 2.41 -16.45
N ILE A 100 16.98 1.51 -17.15
CA ILE A 100 16.78 0.13 -16.68
C ILE A 100 18.11 -0.61 -16.58
N ASN A 101 18.99 -0.46 -17.58
CA ASN A 101 20.30 -1.10 -17.61
C ASN A 101 21.20 -0.59 -16.48
N ALA A 102 21.23 0.72 -16.24
CA ALA A 102 21.96 1.31 -15.11
C ALA A 102 21.48 0.76 -13.75
N MET A 103 20.16 0.62 -13.56
CA MET A 103 19.62 0.02 -12.34
C MET A 103 19.90 -1.49 -12.24
N PHE A 104 19.98 -2.19 -13.37
CA PHE A 104 20.35 -3.60 -13.41
C PHE A 104 21.81 -3.79 -12.98
N GLU A 105 22.74 -3.04 -13.57
CA GLU A 105 24.16 -3.04 -13.19
C GLU A 105 24.34 -2.69 -11.71
N LYS A 106 23.61 -1.68 -11.22
CA LYS A 106 23.64 -1.34 -9.79
C LYS A 106 23.14 -2.48 -8.92
N CYS A 107 22.09 -3.18 -9.35
CA CYS A 107 21.58 -4.34 -8.62
C CYS A 107 22.57 -5.51 -8.60
N GLU A 108 23.28 -5.77 -9.70
CA GLU A 108 24.32 -6.81 -9.77
C GLU A 108 25.51 -6.49 -8.86
N GLU A 109 25.93 -5.22 -8.80
CA GLU A 109 26.95 -4.75 -7.84
C GLU A 109 26.53 -5.05 -6.40
N VAL A 110 25.31 -4.63 -6.03
CA VAL A 110 24.76 -4.86 -4.69
C VAL A 110 24.61 -6.36 -4.38
N GLU A 111 24.20 -7.17 -5.37
CA GLU A 111 24.09 -8.62 -5.19
C GLU A 111 25.44 -9.29 -4.97
N ARG A 112 26.45 -8.92 -5.75
CA ARG A 112 27.81 -9.42 -5.58
C ARG A 112 28.36 -9.06 -4.21
N ASP A 113 28.14 -7.82 -3.76
CA ASP A 113 28.79 -7.30 -2.56
C ASP A 113 28.07 -7.72 -1.27
N LEU A 114 26.74 -7.82 -1.27
CA LEU A 114 25.93 -8.01 -0.06
C LEU A 114 25.16 -9.32 0.00
N TYR A 115 24.89 -9.94 -1.14
CA TYR A 115 24.07 -11.15 -1.24
C TYR A 115 24.84 -12.39 -1.70
N SER A 116 26.15 -12.28 -1.95
CA SER A 116 27.01 -13.44 -2.20
C SER A 116 27.28 -14.23 -0.93
N ILE A 117 27.18 -15.56 -1.04
CA ILE A 117 27.45 -16.49 0.05
C ILE A 117 28.44 -17.54 -0.47
N ASN A 118 29.59 -17.66 0.19
CA ASN A 118 30.59 -18.66 -0.15
C ASN A 118 30.36 -19.96 0.64
N VAL A 119 30.07 -21.06 -0.07
CA VAL A 119 29.94 -22.40 0.52
C VAL A 119 30.91 -23.34 -0.17
N ASN A 120 31.94 -23.79 0.55
CA ASN A 120 32.95 -24.72 0.05
C ASN A 120 33.59 -24.28 -1.28
N GLY A 121 33.93 -22.98 -1.41
CA GLY A 121 34.53 -22.42 -2.62
C GLY A 121 33.53 -22.08 -3.73
N ARG A 122 32.24 -22.38 -3.55
CA ARG A 122 31.17 -22.00 -4.49
C ARG A 122 30.50 -20.71 -4.04
N VAL A 123 30.40 -19.74 -4.94
CA VAL A 123 29.64 -18.50 -4.72
C VAL A 123 28.18 -18.74 -5.10
N LEU A 124 27.30 -18.48 -4.15
CA LEU A 124 25.84 -18.56 -4.31
C LEU A 124 25.24 -17.18 -4.08
N ILE A 125 24.13 -16.85 -4.76
CA ILE A 125 23.42 -15.58 -4.55
C ILE A 125 22.21 -15.82 -3.65
N LEU A 126 22.10 -15.07 -2.54
CA LEU A 126 21.00 -15.13 -1.61
C LEU A 126 19.66 -14.91 -2.34
N GLU A 127 18.71 -15.82 -2.14
CA GLU A 127 17.30 -15.56 -2.44
C GLU A 127 16.59 -15.04 -1.18
N TYR A 128 16.74 -15.76 -0.07
CA TYR A 128 16.32 -15.32 1.26
C TYR A 128 16.97 -16.14 2.39
N ALA A 129 17.14 -15.53 3.56
CA ALA A 129 17.51 -16.19 4.81
C ALA A 129 16.31 -16.20 5.77
N VAL A 130 16.13 -17.28 6.52
CA VAL A 130 15.07 -17.38 7.53
C VAL A 130 15.67 -17.07 8.90
N TRP A 131 15.11 -16.07 9.55
CA TRP A 131 15.53 -15.61 10.87
C TRP A 131 14.49 -15.93 11.93
N LEU A 132 14.96 -16.24 13.13
CA LEU A 132 14.17 -16.43 14.33
C LEU A 132 14.59 -15.43 15.41
N SER A 133 13.65 -14.64 15.90
CA SER A 133 13.82 -13.90 17.15
C SER A 133 13.50 -14.81 18.33
N VAL A 134 14.45 -14.94 19.25
CA VAL A 134 14.34 -15.68 20.50
C VAL A 134 14.29 -14.68 21.66
N PHE A 135 13.44 -14.93 22.64
CA PHE A 135 13.09 -13.94 23.67
C PHE A 135 13.60 -14.36 25.04
N GLU A 136 14.14 -13.42 25.80
CA GLU A 136 14.49 -13.62 27.19
C GLU A 136 13.27 -13.50 28.12
N CYS A 137 13.08 -14.46 29.03
CA CYS A 137 12.00 -14.39 30.01
C CYS A 137 12.23 -13.24 31.01
N PRO A 138 11.27 -12.30 31.19
CA PRO A 138 11.45 -11.15 32.08
C PRO A 138 11.55 -11.49 33.57
N LYS A 139 11.20 -12.73 33.98
CA LYS A 139 11.29 -13.19 35.37
C LYS A 139 12.58 -13.96 35.68
N CYS A 140 12.92 -14.94 34.85
CA CYS A 140 13.99 -15.90 35.16
C CYS A 140 15.16 -15.88 34.17
N ARG A 141 15.16 -14.94 33.21
CA ARG A 141 16.19 -14.76 32.19
C ARG A 141 16.41 -15.96 31.23
N ASN A 142 15.55 -16.98 31.31
CA ASN A 142 15.62 -18.13 30.42
C ASN A 142 15.29 -17.75 28.98
N THR A 143 16.05 -18.26 28.02
CA THR A 143 15.79 -18.15 26.58
C THR A 143 14.49 -18.88 26.19
N VAL A 144 13.58 -18.21 25.49
CA VAL A 144 12.24 -18.70 25.12
C VAL A 144 12.09 -18.68 23.60
N ASN A 145 12.09 -19.87 23.00
CA ASN A 145 11.88 -20.05 21.56
C ASN A 145 10.38 -19.94 21.22
N PRO A 146 9.95 -18.96 20.41
CA PRO A 146 8.54 -18.73 20.10
C PRO A 146 7.92 -19.78 19.18
N LEU A 147 8.71 -20.70 18.59
CA LEU A 147 8.16 -21.81 17.79
C LEU A 147 7.48 -22.85 18.67
N ASN A 148 8.03 -23.11 19.86
CA ASN A 148 7.58 -24.19 20.73
C ASN A 148 6.89 -23.70 22.01
N ASN A 149 6.96 -22.39 22.29
CA ASN A 149 6.52 -21.81 23.57
C ASN A 149 5.38 -20.79 23.42
N LYS A 150 4.64 -20.81 22.31
CA LYS A 150 3.44 -19.97 22.15
C LYS A 150 2.27 -20.52 22.97
N THR A 151 1.53 -19.61 23.58
CA THR A 151 0.21 -19.90 24.15
C THR A 151 -0.77 -20.37 23.08
N ARG A 152 -1.88 -21.00 23.48
CA ARG A 152 -2.93 -21.48 22.55
C ARG A 152 -3.50 -20.37 21.65
N SER A 153 -3.54 -19.12 22.13
CA SER A 153 -3.98 -17.97 21.33
C SER A 153 -2.92 -17.48 20.33
N GLY A 154 -1.67 -17.92 20.48
CA GLY A 154 -0.51 -17.46 19.69
C GLY A 154 -0.02 -16.04 20.02
N ARG A 155 -0.69 -15.32 20.94
CA ARG A 155 -0.42 -13.91 21.24
C ARG A 155 0.67 -13.69 22.29
N ALA A 156 0.85 -14.64 23.21
CA ALA A 156 1.84 -14.58 24.28
C ALA A 156 2.73 -15.82 24.26
N LEU A 157 3.88 -15.72 24.93
CA LEU A 157 4.85 -16.78 25.15
C LEU A 157 4.72 -17.33 26.57
N ARG A 158 4.95 -18.62 26.77
CA ARG A 158 5.03 -19.27 28.08
C ARG A 158 6.46 -19.74 28.31
N CYS A 159 7.10 -19.25 29.38
CA CYS A 159 8.45 -19.66 29.72
C CYS A 159 8.47 -21.14 30.16
N PRO A 160 9.32 -22.00 29.56
CA PRO A 160 9.37 -23.42 29.91
C PRO A 160 10.03 -23.67 31.28
N ARG A 161 10.85 -22.72 31.78
CA ARG A 161 11.56 -22.86 33.05
C ARG A 161 10.74 -22.44 34.27
N CYS A 162 10.10 -21.28 34.23
CA CYS A 162 9.39 -20.71 35.39
C CYS A 162 7.86 -20.60 35.21
N GLY A 163 7.33 -21.00 34.05
CA GLY A 163 5.90 -20.98 33.75
C GLY A 163 5.29 -19.60 33.45
N LEU A 164 6.06 -18.50 33.58
CA LEU A 164 5.55 -17.15 33.32
C LEU A 164 5.00 -17.02 31.89
N THR A 165 3.80 -16.47 31.77
CA THR A 165 3.24 -16.05 30.48
C THR A 165 3.50 -14.57 30.26
N PHE A 166 4.10 -14.20 29.12
CA PHE A 166 4.45 -12.81 28.81
C PHE A 166 4.33 -12.52 27.31
N TYR A 167 4.11 -11.25 26.95
CA TYR A 167 4.16 -10.81 25.55
C TYR A 167 5.61 -10.60 25.12
N SER A 168 5.96 -10.90 23.86
CA SER A 168 7.32 -10.76 23.33
C SER A 168 7.90 -9.35 23.52
N VAL A 169 7.05 -8.33 23.49
CA VAL A 169 7.42 -6.91 23.69
C VAL A 169 7.86 -6.60 25.13
N LYS A 170 7.66 -7.52 26.07
CA LYS A 170 8.12 -7.41 27.46
C LYS A 170 9.44 -8.16 27.70
N SER A 171 10.02 -8.74 26.64
CA SER A 171 11.31 -9.40 26.69
C SER A 171 12.42 -8.37 26.96
N PRO A 172 13.28 -8.53 27.98
CA PRO A 172 14.38 -7.60 28.24
C PRO A 172 15.45 -7.63 27.14
N HIS A 173 15.62 -8.79 26.51
CA HIS A 173 16.58 -9.00 25.43
C HIS A 173 15.93 -9.84 24.32
N VAL A 174 16.32 -9.58 23.08
CA VAL A 174 15.88 -10.33 21.90
C VAL A 174 17.13 -10.71 21.11
N GLU A 175 17.33 -12.00 20.93
CA GLU A 175 18.41 -12.54 20.10
C GLU A 175 17.85 -12.91 18.73
N GLU A 176 18.53 -12.54 17.65
CA GLU A 176 18.13 -12.88 16.27
C GLU A 176 19.10 -13.92 15.70
N ILE A 177 18.58 -15.11 15.36
CA ILE A 177 19.41 -16.22 14.84
C ILE A 177 18.94 -16.65 13.44
N PRO A 178 19.84 -16.89 12.48
CA PRO A 178 19.48 -17.47 11.19
C PRO A 178 19.28 -18.99 11.33
N LEU A 179 18.18 -19.50 10.80
CA LEU A 179 17.82 -20.93 10.84
C LEU A 179 18.20 -21.67 9.57
N LYS A 180 18.10 -21.00 8.42
CA LYS A 180 18.48 -21.53 7.11
C LYS A 180 18.67 -20.40 6.12
N ILE A 181 19.44 -20.66 5.08
CA ILE A 181 19.60 -19.78 3.93
C ILE A 181 19.15 -20.53 2.67
N VAL A 182 18.43 -19.84 1.81
CA VAL A 182 18.09 -20.31 0.47
C VAL A 182 18.78 -19.39 -0.54
N ALA A 183 19.67 -19.97 -1.34
CA ALA A 183 20.49 -19.27 -2.31
C ALA A 183 20.40 -19.96 -3.69
N ARG A 184 20.95 -19.32 -4.72
CA ARG A 184 21.03 -19.86 -6.09
C ARG A 184 22.47 -20.04 -6.52
N ASP A 185 22.75 -21.15 -7.20
CA ASP A 185 24.02 -21.37 -7.89
C ASP A 185 24.06 -20.64 -9.25
N SER A 186 25.22 -20.71 -9.92
CA SER A 186 25.41 -20.13 -11.26
C SER A 186 24.46 -20.73 -12.32
N SER A 187 23.94 -21.94 -12.10
CA SER A 187 22.94 -22.60 -12.94
C SER A 187 21.50 -22.27 -12.51
N GLN A 188 21.29 -21.26 -11.67
CA GLN A 188 19.98 -20.82 -11.14
C GLN A 188 19.26 -21.88 -10.29
N ARG A 189 19.93 -22.97 -9.88
CA ARG A 189 19.35 -23.99 -9.02
C ARG A 189 19.34 -23.52 -7.57
N ARG A 190 18.25 -23.79 -6.87
CA ARG A 190 18.11 -23.46 -5.45
C ARG A 190 18.92 -24.42 -4.59
N VAL A 191 19.69 -23.84 -3.68
CA VAL A 191 20.47 -24.54 -2.66
C VAL A 191 19.95 -24.11 -1.29
N VAL A 192 19.64 -25.08 -0.43
CA VAL A 192 19.26 -24.84 0.97
C VAL A 192 20.51 -25.10 1.83
N ILE A 193 20.81 -24.16 2.71
CA ILE A 193 21.98 -24.19 3.58
C ILE A 193 21.50 -24.08 5.03
N ASP A 194 21.78 -25.12 5.81
CA ASP A 194 21.51 -25.20 7.26
C ASP A 194 22.79 -25.52 8.08
N ASP A 195 23.95 -25.50 7.41
CA ASP A 195 25.25 -25.65 8.06
C ASP A 195 25.48 -24.54 9.10
N LYS A 196 25.69 -24.95 10.36
CA LYS A 196 25.81 -24.03 11.50
C LYS A 196 27.00 -23.07 11.37
N ARG A 197 28.11 -23.47 10.75
CA ARG A 197 29.28 -22.60 10.56
C ARG A 197 28.96 -21.51 9.53
N VAL A 198 28.30 -21.87 8.43
CA VAL A 198 27.87 -20.91 7.42
C VAL A 198 26.84 -19.93 7.99
N LEU A 199 25.85 -20.43 8.75
CA LEU A 199 24.83 -19.60 9.41
C LEU A 199 25.45 -18.63 10.42
N LYS A 200 26.41 -19.09 11.22
CA LYS A 200 27.12 -18.24 12.18
C LYS A 200 27.89 -17.12 11.48
N ARG A 201 28.66 -17.45 10.44
CA ARG A 201 29.40 -16.44 9.65
C ARG A 201 28.44 -15.43 8.99
N TYR A 202 27.32 -15.89 8.43
CA TYR A 202 26.30 -15.01 7.84
C TYR A 202 25.70 -14.02 8.84
N MET A 203 25.54 -14.45 10.10
CA MET A 203 25.10 -13.59 11.21
C MET A 203 26.20 -12.59 11.62
N GLU A 204 27.43 -13.04 11.77
CA GLU A 204 28.59 -12.18 12.11
C GLU A 204 28.83 -11.10 11.05
N GLU A 205 28.70 -11.45 9.76
CA GLU A 205 28.71 -10.50 8.64
C GLU A 205 27.56 -9.48 8.76
N GLU A 206 26.33 -9.90 9.06
CA GLU A 206 25.20 -8.98 9.23
C GLU A 206 25.47 -7.97 10.35
N VAL A 207 25.94 -8.44 11.51
CA VAL A 207 26.19 -7.61 12.69
C VAL A 207 27.30 -6.58 12.42
N SER A 208 28.32 -6.96 11.63
CA SER A 208 29.48 -6.11 11.32
C SER A 208 29.25 -5.14 10.15
N MET A 209 28.14 -5.24 9.42
CA MET A 209 27.87 -4.35 8.28
C MET A 209 27.72 -2.89 8.67
N ILE A 210 28.31 -2.03 7.85
CA ILE A 210 28.23 -0.57 7.93
C ILE A 210 27.38 -0.05 6.78
N VAL A 211 26.45 0.86 7.08
CA VAL A 211 25.62 1.55 6.09
C VAL A 211 26.20 2.95 5.89
N ASN A 212 26.76 3.22 4.71
CA ASN A 212 27.45 4.48 4.42
C ASN A 212 26.54 5.48 3.68
N GLU A 213 25.61 4.96 2.89
CA GLU A 213 24.68 5.74 2.11
C GLU A 213 23.59 6.35 2.99
N TRP A 214 22.95 7.41 2.47
CA TRP A 214 21.87 8.06 3.19
C TRP A 214 20.72 7.07 3.44
N THR A 215 20.19 7.10 4.66
CA THR A 215 18.98 6.39 5.06
C THR A 215 18.07 7.34 5.83
N PRO A 216 16.74 7.16 5.74
CA PRO A 216 15.84 7.91 6.59
C PRO A 216 15.96 7.46 8.04
N SER A 217 15.82 8.40 8.96
CA SER A 217 15.53 8.14 10.38
C SER A 217 14.13 8.65 10.71
N GLY A 218 13.52 8.09 11.75
CA GLY A 218 12.21 8.52 12.21
C GLY A 218 11.59 7.52 13.18
N GLN A 219 11.17 8.04 14.33
CA GLN A 219 10.41 7.26 15.30
C GLN A 219 8.95 7.10 14.85
N PHE A 220 8.31 6.02 15.30
CA PHE A 220 6.88 5.73 15.06
C PHE A 220 5.97 6.53 15.99
N ARG A 221 6.09 7.86 15.93
CA ARG A 221 5.34 8.83 16.75
C ARG A 221 4.73 9.92 15.88
N TYR A 222 3.58 10.43 16.29
CA TYR A 222 2.91 11.55 15.65
C TYR A 222 3.71 12.84 15.83
N PRO A 223 4.18 13.47 14.73
CA PRO A 223 4.94 14.70 14.81
C PRO A 223 4.13 15.82 15.46
N GLY A 224 4.79 16.65 16.27
CA GLY A 224 4.18 17.77 17.00
C GLY A 224 3.57 17.40 18.37
N VAL A 225 3.14 16.14 18.56
CA VAL A 225 2.53 15.70 19.84
C VAL A 225 3.31 14.57 20.53
N GLY A 226 4.21 13.88 19.84
CA GLY A 226 5.07 12.83 20.42
C GLY A 226 4.34 11.53 20.82
N ILE A 227 3.03 11.43 20.57
CA ILE A 227 2.22 10.24 20.85
C ILE A 227 2.64 9.09 19.93
N GLU A 228 2.80 7.90 20.46
CA GLU A 228 3.14 6.70 19.68
C GLU A 228 2.02 6.31 18.71
N PHE A 229 2.40 5.85 17.53
CA PHE A 229 1.48 5.28 16.56
C PHE A 229 0.58 4.22 17.21
N TRP A 230 -0.68 4.19 16.81
CA TRP A 230 -1.64 3.19 17.26
C TRP A 230 -1.22 1.79 16.81
N GLN A 231 -0.72 1.66 15.58
CA GLN A 231 -0.23 0.41 15.00
C GLN A 231 1.32 0.32 15.01
N GLN A 232 1.95 0.84 16.08
CA GLN A 232 3.40 0.77 16.23
C GLN A 232 3.95 -0.67 16.21
N PRO A 233 5.19 -0.88 15.75
CA PRO A 233 5.78 -2.21 15.62
C PRO A 233 6.23 -2.86 16.94
N HIS A 234 6.27 -2.09 18.03
CA HIS A 234 6.61 -2.46 19.42
C HIS A 234 8.04 -2.96 19.68
N LEU A 235 8.59 -3.78 18.79
CA LEU A 235 9.96 -4.32 18.91
C LEU A 235 11.01 -3.41 18.28
N VAL A 236 10.58 -2.38 17.54
CA VAL A 236 11.48 -1.41 16.91
C VAL A 236 10.99 0.00 17.21
N SER A 237 11.94 0.90 17.38
CA SER A 237 11.73 2.30 17.76
C SER A 237 11.94 3.28 16.61
N ASP A 238 12.84 2.94 15.69
CA ASP A 238 13.19 3.74 14.50
C ASP A 238 12.94 2.97 13.20
N ILE A 239 12.73 3.71 12.11
CA ILE A 239 12.58 3.17 10.75
C ILE A 239 13.72 2.24 10.34
N GLN A 240 14.96 2.57 10.69
CA GLN A 240 16.13 1.78 10.27
C GLN A 240 16.12 0.37 10.86
N GLU A 241 15.57 0.21 12.06
CA GLU A 241 15.45 -1.08 12.76
C GLU A 241 14.42 -2.02 12.10
N LEU A 242 13.58 -1.53 11.18
CA LEU A 242 12.74 -2.37 10.33
C LEU A 242 13.54 -3.23 9.35
N PHE A 243 14.84 -2.99 9.18
CA PHE A 243 15.70 -3.68 8.23
C PHE A 243 16.81 -4.44 8.97
N THR A 244 17.29 -5.54 8.39
CA THR A 244 18.65 -6.03 8.73
C THR A 244 19.66 -5.02 8.22
N LYS A 245 20.86 -4.97 8.82
CA LYS A 245 21.92 -4.05 8.35
C LYS A 245 22.28 -4.29 6.89
N ARG A 246 22.31 -5.56 6.47
CA ARG A 246 22.50 -5.97 5.07
C ARG A 246 21.45 -5.39 4.14
N ASN A 247 20.17 -5.56 4.48
CA ASN A 247 19.09 -5.04 3.64
C ASN A 247 19.02 -3.51 3.69
N LEU A 248 19.31 -2.88 4.83
CA LEU A 248 19.36 -1.43 4.96
C LEU A 248 20.44 -0.86 4.03
N ARG A 249 21.63 -1.46 4.02
CA ARG A 249 22.72 -1.10 3.09
C ARG A 249 22.31 -1.32 1.64
N ALA A 250 21.74 -2.47 1.30
CA ALA A 250 21.31 -2.77 -0.06
C ALA A 250 20.27 -1.76 -0.58
N VAL A 251 19.24 -1.45 0.21
CA VAL A 251 18.23 -0.48 -0.20
C VAL A 251 18.79 0.94 -0.27
N ALA A 252 19.71 1.32 0.63
CA ALA A 252 20.35 2.64 0.61
C ALA A 252 21.23 2.84 -0.63
N GLN A 253 21.99 1.81 -1.03
CA GLN A 253 22.81 1.82 -2.25
C GLN A 253 21.97 1.95 -3.52
N VAL A 254 20.90 1.15 -3.63
CA VAL A 254 19.98 1.24 -4.77
C VAL A 254 19.26 2.59 -4.77
N TYR A 255 18.80 3.08 -3.62
CA TYR A 255 18.07 4.34 -3.54
C TYR A 255 18.94 5.55 -3.84
N SER A 256 20.21 5.55 -3.43
CA SER A 256 21.16 6.61 -3.77
C SER A 256 21.31 6.78 -5.28
N GLU A 257 21.33 5.67 -6.02
CA GLU A 257 21.38 5.69 -7.49
C GLU A 257 20.07 6.22 -8.10
N ILE A 258 18.92 5.82 -7.54
CA ILE A 258 17.61 6.38 -7.93
C ILE A 258 17.57 7.89 -7.70
N GLU A 259 18.10 8.39 -6.58
CA GLU A 259 18.13 9.82 -6.29
C GLU A 259 19.08 10.59 -7.23
N ARG A 260 20.19 9.98 -7.66
CA ARG A 260 21.08 10.54 -8.69
C ARG A 260 20.33 10.72 -10.00
N ILE A 261 19.68 9.65 -10.49
CA ILE A 261 18.86 9.69 -11.71
C ILE A 261 17.72 10.69 -11.55
N TRP A 262 17.04 10.73 -10.39
CA TRP A 262 15.92 11.64 -10.14
C TRP A 262 16.32 13.12 -10.13
N ARG A 263 17.57 13.44 -9.77
CA ARG A 263 18.07 14.81 -9.83
C ARG A 263 18.18 15.30 -11.27
N ASP A 264 18.63 14.43 -12.16
CA ASP A 264 18.93 14.77 -13.55
C ASP A 264 17.68 14.58 -14.44
N GLU A 265 16.90 13.51 -14.22
CA GLU A 265 15.69 13.14 -14.94
C GLU A 265 14.52 12.79 -14.00
N ARG A 266 13.79 13.83 -13.57
CA ARG A 266 12.69 13.74 -12.59
C ARG A 266 11.66 12.64 -12.90
N ALA A 267 11.23 12.53 -14.15
CA ALA A 267 10.18 11.59 -14.56
C ALA A 267 10.64 10.12 -14.47
N GLN A 268 11.88 9.82 -14.90
CA GLN A 268 12.50 8.50 -14.75
C GLN A 268 12.65 8.15 -13.27
N GLY A 269 13.21 9.09 -12.49
CA GLY A 269 13.40 8.95 -11.05
C GLY A 269 12.09 8.71 -10.29
N ASP A 270 10.99 9.35 -10.67
CA ASP A 270 9.68 9.13 -10.04
C ASP A 270 9.16 7.71 -10.30
N ILE A 271 9.33 7.16 -11.51
CA ILE A 271 8.96 5.76 -11.81
C ILE A 271 9.83 4.79 -11.01
N LEU A 272 11.14 5.07 -10.88
CA LEU A 272 12.05 4.27 -10.07
C LEU A 272 11.73 4.34 -8.57
N LYS A 273 11.43 5.53 -8.03
CA LYS A 273 10.96 5.74 -6.65
C LYS A 273 9.67 4.96 -6.39
N LEU A 274 8.75 4.91 -7.36
CA LEU A 274 7.54 4.09 -7.27
C LEU A 274 7.87 2.59 -7.23
N ALA A 275 8.80 2.13 -8.07
CA ALA A 275 9.27 0.75 -8.06
C ALA A 275 9.94 0.40 -6.71
N PHE A 276 10.68 1.34 -6.14
CA PHE A 276 11.37 1.20 -4.86
C PHE A 276 10.38 1.01 -3.71
N ILE A 277 9.45 1.96 -3.48
CA ILE A 277 8.49 1.84 -2.36
C ILE A 277 7.60 0.61 -2.49
N ALA A 278 7.25 0.21 -3.73
CA ALA A 278 6.45 -0.97 -4.00
C ALA A 278 7.19 -2.29 -3.75
N SER A 279 8.51 -2.24 -3.64
CA SER A 279 9.39 -3.38 -3.36
C SER A 279 9.94 -3.35 -1.93
N LEU A 280 10.01 -2.18 -1.30
CA LEU A 280 10.70 -1.94 -0.03
C LEU A 280 10.34 -2.93 1.08
N ALA A 281 9.07 -3.32 1.17
CA ALA A 281 8.62 -4.28 2.19
C ALA A 281 9.40 -5.61 2.13
N SER A 282 9.88 -6.06 0.96
CA SER A 282 10.67 -7.30 0.86
C SER A 282 12.04 -7.21 1.50
N ALA A 283 12.57 -5.99 1.68
CA ALA A 283 13.83 -5.76 2.36
C ALA A 283 13.67 -5.62 3.88
N THR A 284 12.44 -5.45 4.37
CA THR A 284 12.19 -5.28 5.81
C THR A 284 12.08 -6.62 6.53
N LYS A 285 12.29 -6.60 7.85
CA LYS A 285 12.03 -7.70 8.79
C LYS A 285 10.53 -8.07 8.90
N MET A 286 9.64 -7.41 8.16
CA MET A 286 8.19 -7.60 8.24
C MET A 286 7.65 -8.76 7.39
N ILE A 287 8.50 -9.47 6.65
CA ILE A 287 8.08 -10.59 5.81
C ILE A 287 8.06 -11.88 6.65
N PRO A 288 6.89 -12.42 7.03
CA PRO A 288 6.84 -13.67 7.78
C PRO A 288 7.28 -14.84 6.90
N HIS A 289 8.04 -15.77 7.49
CA HIS A 289 8.31 -17.05 6.82
C HIS A 289 7.08 -17.95 6.96
N SER A 290 6.63 -18.51 5.84
CA SER A 290 5.47 -19.41 5.79
C SER A 290 5.69 -20.47 4.72
N PRO A 291 5.58 -21.77 5.05
CA PRO A 291 5.69 -22.83 4.04
C PRO A 291 4.53 -22.81 3.03
N THR A 292 3.36 -22.34 3.44
CA THR A 292 2.10 -22.45 2.69
C THR A 292 1.68 -21.16 2.00
N SER A 293 2.22 -20.01 2.40
CA SER A 293 1.82 -18.73 1.85
C SER A 293 3.02 -17.93 1.34
N GLY A 294 2.88 -17.33 0.16
CA GLY A 294 3.96 -16.55 -0.43
C GLY A 294 4.39 -15.34 0.41
N PRO A 295 5.65 -14.88 0.24
CA PRO A 295 6.22 -13.78 1.01
C PRO A 295 5.46 -12.49 0.73
N SER A 296 4.89 -11.89 1.77
CA SER A 296 4.17 -10.62 1.63
C SER A 296 4.01 -9.93 2.98
N TRP A 297 3.98 -8.60 2.95
CA TRP A 297 3.55 -7.79 4.09
C TRP A 297 2.07 -8.08 4.37
N LYS A 298 1.81 -8.99 5.31
CA LYS A 298 0.48 -9.56 5.52
C LYS A 298 -0.48 -8.55 6.13
N LEU A 299 -0.03 -7.77 7.11
CA LEU A 299 -0.87 -6.89 7.91
C LEU A 299 -0.69 -5.43 7.48
N PRO A 300 -1.74 -4.59 7.50
CA PRO A 300 -1.64 -3.16 7.21
C PRO A 300 -1.06 -2.39 8.41
N ARG A 301 0.10 -2.83 8.92
CA ARG A 301 0.84 -2.21 10.02
C ARG A 301 2.29 -2.66 10.02
N TYR A 302 3.16 -1.92 10.70
CA TYR A 302 4.52 -2.36 10.92
C TYR A 302 4.53 -3.47 11.96
N TRP A 303 4.86 -4.69 11.55
CA TRP A 303 4.94 -5.85 12.44
C TRP A 303 6.14 -6.67 12.08
N VAL A 304 7.02 -6.90 13.06
CA VAL A 304 8.18 -7.78 12.92
C VAL A 304 7.81 -9.17 13.45
N PRO A 305 7.49 -10.15 12.58
CA PRO A 305 7.26 -11.52 13.02
C PRO A 305 8.53 -12.13 13.60
N PRO A 306 8.42 -12.96 14.67
CA PRO A 306 9.57 -13.66 15.21
C PRO A 306 10.23 -14.60 14.19
N LEU A 307 9.43 -15.29 13.38
CA LEU A 307 9.92 -16.13 12.28
C LEU A 307 9.70 -15.41 10.94
N ARG A 308 10.77 -14.99 10.29
CA ARG A 308 10.73 -14.06 9.16
C ARG A 308 11.76 -14.39 8.08
N GLU A 309 11.61 -13.74 6.94
CA GLU A 309 12.55 -13.81 5.83
C GLU A 309 13.30 -12.49 5.67
N GLU A 310 14.62 -12.57 5.61
CA GLU A 310 15.47 -11.54 5.02
C GLU A 310 15.64 -11.89 3.54
N ARG A 311 15.09 -11.09 2.63
CA ARG A 311 15.10 -11.40 1.19
C ARG A 311 16.06 -10.51 0.45
N ASN A 312 16.61 -11.03 -0.65
CA ASN A 312 17.32 -10.21 -1.63
C ASN A 312 16.37 -9.15 -2.22
N PHE A 313 16.70 -7.88 -1.95
CA PHE A 313 15.94 -6.72 -2.40
C PHE A 313 16.01 -6.49 -3.92
N CYS A 314 17.19 -6.64 -4.53
CA CYS A 314 17.44 -6.37 -5.95
C CYS A 314 16.50 -7.20 -6.84
N SER A 315 16.35 -8.49 -6.55
CA SER A 315 15.39 -9.36 -7.26
C SER A 315 13.94 -8.85 -7.19
N ALA A 316 13.51 -8.31 -6.05
CA ALA A 316 12.17 -7.76 -5.88
C ALA A 316 12.00 -6.42 -6.62
N PHE A 317 13.01 -5.57 -6.55
CA PHE A 317 13.06 -4.27 -7.21
C PHE A 317 13.09 -4.38 -8.74
N MET A 318 13.95 -5.22 -9.31
CA MET A 318 14.02 -5.43 -10.78
C MET A 318 12.73 -6.04 -11.34
N ARG A 319 12.11 -6.98 -10.60
CA ARG A 319 10.78 -7.50 -10.97
C ARG A 319 9.74 -6.38 -11.01
N ARG A 320 9.84 -5.42 -10.11
CA ARG A 320 8.93 -4.28 -10.02
C ARG A 320 9.13 -3.29 -11.15
N ILE A 321 10.37 -2.98 -11.49
CA ILE A 321 10.74 -2.18 -12.66
C ILE A 321 10.10 -2.78 -13.92
N ASN A 322 10.26 -4.08 -14.15
CA ASN A 322 9.70 -4.75 -15.33
C ASN A 322 8.17 -4.66 -15.41
N ILE A 323 7.47 -4.85 -14.28
CA ILE A 323 6.01 -4.71 -14.22
C ILE A 323 5.58 -3.26 -14.51
N LEU A 324 6.29 -2.29 -13.94
CA LEU A 324 5.98 -0.87 -14.14
C LEU A 324 6.27 -0.45 -15.57
N LYS A 325 7.40 -0.82 -16.17
CA LYS A 325 7.71 -0.57 -17.58
C LYS A 325 6.57 -1.01 -18.50
N GLN A 326 6.16 -2.27 -18.37
CA GLN A 326 5.05 -2.82 -19.18
C GLN A 326 3.74 -2.06 -18.95
N LEU A 327 3.43 -1.72 -17.69
CA LEU A 327 2.23 -0.95 -17.36
C LEU A 327 2.27 0.45 -17.98
N LYS A 328 3.39 1.16 -17.85
CA LYS A 328 3.59 2.51 -18.36
C LYS A 328 3.52 2.55 -19.89
N ASP A 329 4.09 1.57 -20.59
CA ASP A 329 4.01 1.47 -22.06
C ASP A 329 2.58 1.27 -22.59
N ILE A 330 1.76 0.53 -21.84
CA ILE A 330 0.33 0.36 -22.17
C ILE A 330 -0.43 1.65 -21.88
N LEU A 331 -0.19 2.26 -20.71
CA LEU A 331 -0.91 3.46 -20.31
C LEU A 331 -0.54 4.67 -21.15
N ALA A 332 0.73 4.87 -21.52
CA ALA A 332 1.19 6.00 -22.33
C ALA A 332 0.40 6.13 -23.64
N ARG A 333 0.06 5.01 -24.28
CA ARG A 333 -0.79 4.97 -25.49
C ARG A 333 -2.24 5.36 -25.21
N LYS A 334 -2.78 4.99 -24.05
CA LYS A 334 -4.16 5.30 -23.62
C LYS A 334 -4.34 6.74 -23.16
N VAL A 335 -3.30 7.33 -22.56
CA VAL A 335 -3.31 8.70 -22.04
C VAL A 335 -2.73 9.73 -23.02
N SER A 336 -2.34 9.33 -24.23
CA SER A 336 -1.71 10.22 -25.23
C SER A 336 -2.57 11.46 -25.52
N SER A 337 -3.88 11.27 -25.68
CA SER A 337 -4.87 12.33 -25.93
C SER A 337 -5.32 13.11 -24.68
N TYR A 338 -4.83 12.74 -23.50
CA TYR A 338 -5.22 13.41 -22.26
C TYR A 338 -4.25 14.53 -21.91
N ARG A 339 -4.77 15.65 -21.43
CA ARG A 339 -3.98 16.60 -20.65
C ARG A 339 -3.81 16.05 -19.23
N MET A 340 -2.56 15.94 -18.78
CA MET A 340 -2.24 15.42 -17.44
C MET A 340 -1.76 16.57 -16.57
N GLU A 341 -2.37 16.74 -15.40
CA GLU A 341 -2.04 17.80 -14.46
C GLU A 341 -1.84 17.22 -13.06
N PHE A 342 -0.67 17.46 -12.46
CA PHE A 342 -0.30 16.90 -11.16
C PHE A 342 0.17 18.01 -10.22
N LEU A 343 -0.64 18.36 -9.22
CA LEU A 343 -0.43 19.54 -8.37
C LEU A 343 -0.20 19.14 -6.90
N PHE A 344 1.05 19.24 -6.44
CA PHE A 344 1.38 18.93 -5.03
C PHE A 344 1.25 20.13 -4.08
N LYS A 345 1.24 21.35 -4.63
CA LYS A 345 1.25 22.62 -3.86
C LYS A 345 0.04 23.52 -4.10
N ARG A 346 -0.85 23.17 -5.04
CA ARG A 346 -2.03 23.96 -5.43
C ARG A 346 -3.23 23.04 -5.57
N ALA A 347 -4.42 23.55 -5.24
CA ALA A 347 -5.66 22.78 -5.23
C ALA A 347 -6.67 23.19 -6.32
N TYR A 348 -6.29 24.07 -7.26
CA TYR A 348 -7.21 24.58 -8.28
C TYR A 348 -7.01 23.84 -9.61
N PRO A 349 -7.86 22.85 -9.94
CA PRO A 349 -7.77 22.15 -11.21
C PRO A 349 -8.21 23.08 -12.34
N ASN A 350 -7.49 23.05 -13.47
CA ASN A 350 -7.96 23.71 -14.68
C ASN A 350 -9.01 22.82 -15.36
N ILE A 351 -10.29 23.18 -15.22
CA ILE A 351 -11.41 22.44 -15.82
C ILE A 351 -11.71 23.05 -17.19
N ASN A 352 -11.50 22.27 -18.24
CA ASN A 352 -11.79 22.65 -19.62
C ASN A 352 -12.56 21.53 -20.35
N ASP A 353 -12.91 21.76 -21.62
CA ASP A 353 -13.67 20.80 -22.42
C ASP A 353 -12.80 19.66 -23.00
N ASP A 354 -11.48 19.75 -22.90
CA ASP A 354 -10.56 18.70 -23.32
C ASP A 354 -10.65 17.47 -22.39
N LEU A 355 -10.18 16.32 -22.88
CA LEU A 355 -9.97 15.17 -22.03
C LEU A 355 -8.77 15.43 -21.10
N PHE A 356 -9.01 15.39 -19.79
CA PHE A 356 -7.96 15.65 -18.81
C PHE A 356 -8.04 14.72 -17.59
N ILE A 357 -6.89 14.50 -16.96
CA ILE A 357 -6.78 13.91 -15.64
C ILE A 357 -5.99 14.88 -14.77
N CYS A 358 -6.64 15.39 -13.72
CA CYS A 358 -6.00 16.22 -12.71
C CYS A 358 -5.86 15.41 -11.41
N THR A 359 -4.66 15.29 -10.87
CA THR A 359 -4.43 14.77 -9.52
C THR A 359 -3.78 15.84 -8.66
N PHE A 360 -4.32 16.12 -7.48
CA PHE A 360 -3.72 17.12 -6.60
C PHE A 360 -3.78 16.75 -5.13
N ARG A 361 -2.90 17.39 -4.35
CA ARG A 361 -2.84 17.23 -2.91
C ARG A 361 -3.80 18.20 -2.22
N ALA A 362 -4.82 17.65 -1.57
CA ALA A 362 -5.78 18.40 -0.75
C ALA A 362 -6.60 17.42 0.09
N ASN A 363 -7.10 17.86 1.24
CA ASN A 363 -8.17 17.11 1.90
C ASN A 363 -9.47 17.19 1.06
N ALA A 364 -10.42 16.30 1.33
CA ALA A 364 -11.63 16.20 0.51
C ALA A 364 -12.47 17.48 0.48
N LEU A 365 -12.53 18.23 1.59
CA LEU A 365 -13.32 19.46 1.68
C LEU A 365 -12.66 20.60 0.90
N GLU A 366 -11.33 20.77 1.05
CA GLU A 366 -10.54 21.72 0.25
C GLU A 366 -10.68 21.43 -1.24
N ALA A 367 -10.58 20.16 -1.62
CA ALA A 367 -10.70 19.73 -3.00
C ALA A 367 -12.08 20.06 -3.59
N LEU A 368 -13.15 19.79 -2.84
CA LEU A 368 -14.51 20.12 -3.28
C LEU A 368 -14.73 21.63 -3.36
N ASN A 369 -14.23 22.41 -2.40
CA ASN A 369 -14.35 23.86 -2.38
C ASN A 369 -13.61 24.54 -3.55
N ALA A 370 -12.55 23.93 -4.06
CA ALA A 370 -11.85 24.42 -5.25
C ALA A 370 -12.61 24.19 -6.57
N LEU A 371 -13.71 23.43 -6.55
CA LEU A 371 -14.53 23.13 -7.72
C LEU A 371 -15.70 24.10 -7.89
N PRO A 372 -16.06 24.43 -9.14
CA PRO A 372 -17.28 25.18 -9.42
C PRO A 372 -18.54 24.38 -9.07
N ASP A 373 -19.57 25.08 -8.61
CA ASP A 373 -20.86 24.47 -8.29
C ASP A 373 -21.56 23.95 -9.54
N LYS A 374 -22.38 22.91 -9.37
CA LYS A 374 -23.26 22.36 -10.42
C LYS A 374 -22.57 21.91 -11.72
N ARG A 375 -21.31 21.47 -11.65
CA ARG A 375 -20.51 21.08 -12.83
C ARG A 375 -20.09 19.61 -12.89
N ILE A 376 -20.12 18.88 -11.77
CA ILE A 376 -19.57 17.52 -11.70
C ILE A 376 -20.68 16.48 -11.96
N ASP A 377 -20.45 15.53 -12.85
CA ASP A 377 -21.47 14.53 -13.21
C ASP A 377 -21.48 13.33 -12.26
N LEU A 378 -20.31 12.99 -11.71
CA LEU A 378 -20.18 11.88 -10.78
C LEU A 378 -19.12 12.18 -9.73
N ILE A 379 -19.49 12.13 -8.46
CA ILE A 379 -18.55 12.17 -7.34
C ILE A 379 -18.54 10.79 -6.69
N ILE A 380 -17.36 10.19 -6.57
CA ILE A 380 -17.17 8.90 -5.88
C ILE A 380 -16.41 9.19 -4.59
N LEU A 381 -17.09 9.03 -3.45
CA LEU A 381 -16.50 9.12 -2.13
C LEU A 381 -16.23 7.73 -1.59
N ASP A 382 -14.99 7.48 -1.23
CA ASP A 382 -14.52 6.24 -0.60
C ASP A 382 -13.56 6.63 0.51
N PRO A 383 -14.09 7.24 1.59
CA PRO A 383 -13.26 7.69 2.70
C PRO A 383 -12.59 6.50 3.40
N PRO A 384 -11.48 6.72 4.13
CA PRO A 384 -10.92 5.69 4.98
C PRO A 384 -11.98 5.07 5.88
N HIS A 385 -12.05 3.74 5.92
CA HIS A 385 -13.13 3.05 6.62
C HIS A 385 -12.89 2.98 8.13
N TYR A 386 -13.46 3.94 8.87
CA TYR A 386 -13.49 3.96 10.33
C TYR A 386 -12.08 3.84 10.97
N ASP A 387 -11.85 2.82 11.81
CA ASP A 387 -10.59 2.54 12.51
C ASP A 387 -9.72 1.48 11.80
N GLU A 388 -10.11 1.04 10.59
CA GLU A 388 -9.50 -0.14 9.98
C GLU A 388 -8.03 0.04 9.57
N ILE A 389 -7.68 1.20 9.02
CA ILE A 389 -6.34 1.51 8.54
C ILE A 389 -6.00 2.95 8.90
N GLN A 390 -4.84 3.14 9.52
CA GLN A 390 -4.22 4.45 9.77
C GLN A 390 -3.26 4.74 8.62
N TYR A 391 -3.69 5.48 7.59
CA TYR A 391 -2.89 5.62 6.36
C TYR A 391 -1.64 6.46 6.58
N PHE A 392 -1.71 7.51 7.42
CA PHE A 392 -0.50 8.24 7.83
C PHE A 392 0.55 7.30 8.41
N GLU A 393 0.18 6.49 9.41
CA GLU A 393 1.10 5.53 10.03
C GLU A 393 1.64 4.54 9.01
N LEU A 394 0.77 4.04 8.12
CA LEU A 394 1.11 3.00 7.16
C LEU A 394 2.07 3.48 6.07
N THR A 395 1.90 4.72 5.57
CA THR A 395 2.74 5.30 4.53
C THR A 395 3.97 6.04 5.07
N TYR A 396 4.13 6.15 6.40
CA TYR A 396 5.22 6.89 7.03
C TYR A 396 6.61 6.45 6.53
N LEU A 397 6.86 5.13 6.48
CA LEU A 397 8.08 4.55 5.92
C LEU A 397 8.32 5.00 4.47
N TRP A 398 7.28 4.95 3.63
CA TRP A 398 7.40 5.34 2.22
C TRP A 398 7.66 6.84 2.07
N GLN A 399 6.94 7.67 2.83
CA GLN A 399 7.12 9.12 2.81
C GLN A 399 8.54 9.51 3.19
N LYS A 400 9.10 8.88 4.23
CA LYS A 400 10.46 9.10 4.71
C LYS A 400 11.51 8.78 3.66
N TRP A 401 11.35 7.65 2.96
CA TRP A 401 12.22 7.34 1.83
C TRP A 401 12.03 8.33 0.68
N LEU A 402 10.79 8.65 0.29
CA LEU A 402 10.48 9.52 -0.84
C LEU A 402 10.97 10.97 -0.67
N GLU A 403 10.92 11.50 0.56
CA GLU A 403 11.54 12.77 0.95
C GLU A 403 13.03 12.77 0.60
N GLY A 404 13.74 11.68 0.89
CA GLY A 404 15.07 11.42 0.37
C GLY A 404 16.17 12.33 0.92
N LYS A 405 17.41 12.10 0.49
CA LYS A 405 18.57 12.94 0.85
C LYS A 405 18.38 14.39 0.38
N TYR A 406 17.69 14.57 -0.75
CA TYR A 406 17.45 15.87 -1.36
C TYR A 406 16.23 16.62 -0.83
N LYS A 407 15.54 16.09 0.20
CA LYS A 407 14.38 16.73 0.85
C LYS A 407 13.31 17.17 -0.15
N ASP A 408 12.86 16.24 -0.99
CA ASP A 408 11.79 16.45 -1.94
C ASP A 408 10.55 17.03 -1.24
N GLY A 409 10.30 18.33 -1.49
CA GLY A 409 9.26 19.10 -0.81
C GLY A 409 7.84 18.61 -1.07
N ARG A 410 7.62 17.63 -1.95
CA ARG A 410 6.34 16.92 -2.07
C ARG A 410 6.02 16.08 -0.84
N PHE A 411 7.03 15.67 -0.07
CA PHE A 411 6.91 14.71 1.04
C PHE A 411 7.34 15.28 2.40
N SER A 412 7.64 16.58 2.48
CA SER A 412 8.15 17.21 3.71
C SER A 412 7.07 17.51 4.76
N ASP A 413 5.80 17.52 4.37
CA ASP A 413 4.69 17.74 5.30
C ASP A 413 4.30 16.43 6.00
N TYR A 414 4.65 16.32 7.27
CA TYR A 414 4.21 15.24 8.15
C TYR A 414 3.11 15.68 9.12
N SER A 415 2.56 16.89 8.99
CA SER A 415 1.49 17.40 9.86
C SER A 415 0.09 17.03 9.37
N PHE A 416 -0.04 16.58 8.11
CA PHE A 416 -1.34 16.23 7.52
C PHE A 416 -2.11 15.13 8.27
N TRP A 417 -1.44 14.33 9.11
CA TRP A 417 -2.13 13.37 9.98
C TRP A 417 -3.22 14.04 10.81
N GLN A 418 -3.10 15.32 11.16
CA GLN A 418 -4.11 16.06 11.92
C GLN A 418 -5.44 16.15 11.17
N GLN A 419 -5.37 16.26 9.84
CA GLN A 419 -6.53 16.40 8.97
C GLN A 419 -7.04 15.06 8.39
N GLU A 420 -6.27 13.97 8.55
CA GLU A 420 -6.64 12.64 8.07
C GLU A 420 -7.98 12.20 8.67
N MET A 421 -8.92 11.76 7.82
CA MET A 421 -10.15 11.14 8.30
C MET A 421 -9.88 9.70 8.72
N CYS A 422 -9.74 9.47 10.01
CA CYS A 422 -9.66 8.13 10.61
C CYS A 422 -10.27 8.18 12.00
N ILE A 423 -10.71 7.03 12.52
CA ILE A 423 -10.95 6.88 13.96
C ILE A 423 -9.63 6.47 14.58
N ASN A 424 -9.20 7.19 15.61
CA ASN A 424 -7.97 6.90 16.35
C ASN A 424 -8.04 7.51 17.75
N PRO A 425 -8.39 6.70 18.77
CA PRO A 425 -8.50 7.18 20.15
C PRO A 425 -7.19 7.74 20.73
N LYS A 426 -6.02 7.29 20.26
CA LYS A 426 -4.73 7.79 20.78
C LYS A 426 -4.49 9.27 20.49
N ILE A 427 -5.08 9.78 19.42
CA ILE A 427 -4.96 11.18 18.99
C ILE A 427 -6.31 11.91 19.02
N GLY A 428 -7.26 11.41 19.83
CA GLY A 428 -8.54 12.08 20.08
C GLY A 428 -9.55 12.06 18.92
N LYS A 429 -9.35 11.22 17.89
CA LYS A 429 -10.30 11.12 16.77
C LYS A 429 -11.37 10.08 17.03
N SER A 430 -12.55 10.54 17.46
CA SER A 430 -13.71 9.69 17.77
C SER A 430 -14.54 9.32 16.53
N LEU A 431 -15.48 8.39 16.71
CA LEU A 431 -16.50 8.08 15.69
C LEU A 431 -17.37 9.30 15.37
N GLU A 432 -17.76 10.07 16.38
CA GLU A 432 -18.56 11.29 16.21
C GLU A 432 -17.82 12.33 15.36
N TRP A 433 -16.54 12.57 15.65
CA TRP A 433 -15.70 13.47 14.85
C TRP A 433 -15.63 13.02 13.39
N TYR A 434 -15.43 11.72 13.15
CA TYR A 434 -15.36 11.14 11.81
C TYR A 434 -16.68 11.33 11.05
N LEU A 435 -17.82 11.03 11.69
CA LEU A 435 -19.15 11.18 11.08
C LEU A 435 -19.48 12.64 10.78
N GLY A 436 -19.16 13.57 11.69
CA GLY A 436 -19.33 15.00 11.47
C GLY A 436 -18.54 15.49 10.24
N LYS A 437 -17.28 15.09 10.10
CA LYS A 437 -16.46 15.39 8.90
C LYS A 437 -17.07 14.82 7.63
N LEU A 438 -17.50 13.56 7.66
CA LEU A 438 -18.10 12.90 6.49
C LEU A 438 -19.39 13.61 6.05
N THR A 439 -20.26 14.00 6.98
CA THR A 439 -21.51 14.73 6.68
C THR A 439 -21.24 16.07 6.00
N VAL A 440 -20.24 16.84 6.48
CA VAL A 440 -19.86 18.11 5.84
C VAL A 440 -19.35 17.90 4.41
N ILE A 441 -18.53 16.87 4.20
CA ILE A 441 -18.02 16.52 2.87
C ILE A 441 -19.15 16.09 1.94
N MET A 442 -20.09 15.26 2.42
CA MET A 442 -21.25 14.82 1.65
C MET A 442 -22.10 16.00 1.17
N ARG A 443 -22.33 17.00 2.04
CA ARG A 443 -23.08 18.23 1.71
C ARG A 443 -22.38 19.03 0.62
N CYS A 444 -21.12 19.39 0.85
CA CYS A 444 -20.33 20.14 -0.10
C CYS A 444 -20.26 19.41 -1.45
N ALA A 445 -20.08 18.08 -1.46
CA ALA A 445 -20.09 17.28 -2.68
C ALA A 445 -21.42 17.39 -3.44
N PHE A 446 -22.55 17.38 -2.75
CA PHE A 446 -23.86 17.48 -3.38
C PHE A 446 -24.05 18.83 -4.12
N ASP A 447 -23.52 19.93 -3.58
CA ASP A 447 -23.59 21.27 -4.20
C ASP A 447 -22.77 21.35 -5.50
N LYS A 448 -21.74 20.52 -5.64
CA LYS A 448 -20.91 20.46 -6.86
C LYS A 448 -21.55 19.65 -7.99
N LEU A 449 -22.60 18.87 -7.72
CA LEU A 449 -23.22 18.00 -8.72
C LEU A 449 -24.02 18.78 -9.77
N SER A 450 -23.85 18.40 -11.04
CA SER A 450 -24.70 18.87 -12.14
C SER A 450 -26.16 18.43 -11.95
N SER A 451 -27.09 19.00 -12.72
CA SER A 451 -28.54 18.70 -12.60
C SER A 451 -28.93 17.23 -12.84
N ARG A 452 -28.03 16.45 -13.47
CA ARG A 452 -28.15 15.00 -13.69
C ARG A 452 -27.05 14.22 -12.95
N GLY A 453 -26.30 14.90 -12.09
CA GLY A 453 -25.17 14.34 -11.36
C GLY A 453 -25.60 13.34 -10.30
N ALA A 454 -24.65 12.51 -9.88
CA ALA A 454 -24.82 11.58 -8.78
C ALA A 454 -23.60 11.57 -7.85
N LEU A 455 -23.89 11.37 -6.57
CA LEU A 455 -22.90 11.12 -5.53
C LEU A 455 -22.95 9.65 -5.13
N VAL A 456 -21.80 9.00 -5.11
CA VAL A 456 -21.67 7.60 -4.67
C VAL A 456 -20.79 7.57 -3.44
N LEU A 457 -21.31 7.04 -2.33
CA LEU A 457 -20.57 6.76 -1.12
C LEU A 457 -20.28 5.27 -1.03
N ILE A 458 -19.00 4.93 -0.88
CA ILE A 458 -18.49 3.58 -0.67
C ILE A 458 -17.99 3.50 0.77
N ILE A 459 -18.63 2.64 1.57
CA ILE A 459 -18.20 2.35 2.95
C ILE A 459 -18.23 0.85 3.18
N HIS A 460 -17.34 0.35 4.02
CA HIS A 460 -17.45 -1.00 4.53
C HIS A 460 -17.18 -1.05 6.02
N HIS A 461 -17.85 -1.99 6.68
CA HIS A 461 -17.64 -2.26 8.09
C HIS A 461 -17.92 -3.73 8.37
N ARG A 462 -17.34 -4.25 9.46
CA ARG A 462 -17.60 -5.61 9.95
C ARG A 462 -19.01 -5.79 10.51
N GLU A 463 -19.64 -4.69 10.94
CA GLU A 463 -20.99 -4.66 11.51
C GLU A 463 -21.90 -3.82 10.60
N PRO A 464 -22.86 -4.43 9.89
CA PRO A 464 -23.79 -3.74 8.99
C PRO A 464 -24.56 -2.59 9.65
N ARG A 465 -24.96 -2.75 10.93
CA ARG A 465 -25.69 -1.73 11.69
C ARG A 465 -24.95 -0.39 11.78
N VAL A 466 -23.62 -0.41 11.86
CA VAL A 466 -22.81 0.83 11.86
C VAL A 466 -22.94 1.56 10.51
N MET A 467 -22.95 0.82 9.39
CA MET A 467 -23.15 1.42 8.08
C MET A 467 -24.57 1.98 7.91
N GLU A 468 -25.58 1.26 8.39
CA GLU A 468 -26.98 1.73 8.37
C GLU A 468 -27.16 3.04 9.15
N LEU A 469 -26.58 3.13 10.36
CA LEU A 469 -26.61 4.36 11.16
C LEU A 469 -25.94 5.53 10.43
N THR A 470 -24.75 5.31 9.86
CA THR A 470 -24.05 6.31 9.05
C THR A 470 -24.89 6.79 7.86
N LEU A 471 -25.56 5.87 7.16
CA LEU A 471 -26.41 6.22 6.01
C LEU A 471 -27.68 6.97 6.43
N ASN A 472 -28.29 6.60 7.55
CA ASN A 472 -29.49 7.28 8.07
C ASN A 472 -29.16 8.73 8.46
N GLU A 473 -28.04 8.95 9.16
CA GLU A 473 -27.56 10.28 9.53
C GLU A 473 -27.32 11.13 8.27
N ILE A 474 -26.56 10.61 7.30
CA ILE A 474 -26.30 11.32 6.04
C ILE A 474 -27.59 11.62 5.28
N SER A 475 -28.52 10.65 5.20
CA SER A 475 -29.77 10.82 4.46
C SER A 475 -30.67 11.89 5.08
N SER A 476 -30.71 11.94 6.42
CA SER A 476 -31.41 12.98 7.18
C SER A 476 -30.82 14.36 6.88
N GLN A 477 -29.49 14.48 6.96
CA GLN A 477 -28.78 15.75 6.79
C GLN A 477 -28.78 16.29 5.34
N LEU A 478 -28.93 15.41 4.35
CA LEU A 478 -29.07 15.76 2.92
C LEU A 478 -30.53 15.88 2.47
N ASN A 479 -31.50 15.48 3.29
CA ASN A 479 -32.90 15.30 2.91
C ASN A 479 -33.07 14.47 1.61
N ARG A 480 -32.29 13.39 1.48
CA ARG A 480 -32.25 12.52 0.30
C ARG A 480 -32.01 11.08 0.69
N ARG A 481 -32.78 10.15 0.12
CA ARG A 481 -32.56 8.71 0.32
C ARG A 481 -31.69 8.14 -0.80
N PRO A 482 -30.63 7.38 -0.47
CA PRO A 482 -29.81 6.72 -1.48
C PRO A 482 -30.45 5.41 -1.97
N SER A 483 -30.12 5.01 -3.19
CA SER A 483 -30.22 3.59 -3.57
C SER A 483 -29.00 2.85 -3.02
N ILE A 484 -29.22 1.75 -2.30
CA ILE A 484 -28.16 1.02 -1.59
C ILE A 484 -27.96 -0.35 -2.21
N HIS A 485 -26.70 -0.72 -2.42
CA HIS A 485 -26.30 -2.07 -2.82
C HIS A 485 -25.23 -2.61 -1.87
N TYR A 486 -25.46 -3.81 -1.34
CA TYR A 486 -24.49 -4.52 -0.50
C TYR A 486 -23.78 -5.62 -1.28
N PHE A 487 -22.46 -5.66 -1.16
CA PHE A 487 -21.63 -6.72 -1.74
C PHE A 487 -20.90 -7.45 -0.62
N PRO A 488 -20.90 -8.80 -0.60
CA PRO A 488 -20.01 -9.55 0.28
C PRO A 488 -18.57 -9.35 -0.22
N LEU A 489 -17.67 -8.86 0.65
CA LEU A 489 -16.26 -8.72 0.28
C LEU A 489 -15.64 -10.12 0.17
N ARG A 490 -15.24 -10.50 -1.06
CA ARG A 490 -14.46 -11.73 -1.27
C ARG A 490 -13.10 -11.58 -0.62
N PHE A 491 -12.81 -12.52 0.30
CA PHE A 491 -11.64 -12.64 1.16
C PHE A 491 -10.37 -11.92 0.67
N SER A 492 -9.95 -10.88 1.37
CA SER A 492 -8.57 -10.40 1.29
C SER A 492 -7.64 -11.39 2.01
N SER A 493 -6.37 -11.46 1.63
CA SER A 493 -5.37 -12.37 2.25
C SER A 493 -5.12 -12.13 3.75
N THR A 494 -5.70 -11.08 4.35
CA THR A 494 -5.74 -10.82 5.79
C THR A 494 -6.91 -11.46 6.53
N SER A 495 -7.91 -11.99 5.81
CA SER A 495 -9.17 -12.48 6.38
C SER A 495 -9.03 -13.76 7.22
N GLY A 496 -7.96 -14.53 7.00
CA GLY A 496 -7.68 -15.75 7.77
C GLY A 496 -7.42 -15.52 9.26
N LEU A 497 -7.21 -14.27 9.68
CA LEU A 497 -6.90 -13.93 11.08
C LEU A 497 -8.12 -13.50 11.93
N HIS A 498 -9.25 -13.10 11.32
CA HIS A 498 -10.36 -12.45 12.05
C HIS A 498 -11.76 -13.05 11.82
N GLY A 499 -11.94 -14.03 10.92
CA GLY A 499 -13.12 -14.92 10.88
C GLY A 499 -14.51 -14.32 10.58
N LYS A 500 -14.69 -12.99 10.50
CA LYS A 500 -15.99 -12.35 10.21
C LYS A 500 -16.08 -11.87 8.76
N LYS A 501 -17.22 -12.12 8.10
CA LYS A 501 -17.55 -11.60 6.77
C LYS A 501 -17.67 -10.06 6.83
N LYS A 502 -16.96 -9.35 5.95
CA LYS A 502 -17.12 -7.90 5.77
C LYS A 502 -18.10 -7.63 4.63
N TYR A 503 -18.86 -6.54 4.74
CA TYR A 503 -19.81 -6.11 3.74
C TYR A 503 -19.38 -4.75 3.19
N LEU A 504 -19.33 -4.63 1.87
CA LEU A 504 -19.16 -3.37 1.16
C LEU A 504 -20.54 -2.80 0.86
N CYS A 505 -20.78 -1.57 1.25
CA CYS A 505 -22.00 -0.83 0.96
C CYS A 505 -21.69 0.26 -0.06
N VAL A 506 -22.47 0.28 -1.15
CA VAL A 506 -22.42 1.32 -2.18
C VAL A 506 -23.76 2.04 -2.15
N ALA A 507 -23.75 3.28 -1.65
CA ALA A 507 -24.92 4.15 -1.55
C ALA A 507 -24.86 5.24 -2.62
N ARG A 508 -25.87 5.32 -3.47
CA ARG A 508 -25.94 6.32 -4.56
C ARG A 508 -27.07 7.31 -4.31
N PHE A 509 -26.70 8.59 -4.24
CA PHE A 509 -27.57 9.74 -4.13
C PHE A 509 -27.66 10.43 -5.49
N SER A 510 -28.87 10.62 -6.03
CA SER A 510 -29.08 11.30 -7.32
C SER A 510 -29.77 12.63 -7.09
N VAL A 511 -29.40 13.66 -7.87
CA VAL A 511 -30.02 15.00 -7.77
C VAL A 511 -31.51 14.96 -8.12
N ARG A 512 -31.86 14.18 -9.15
CA ARG A 512 -33.25 13.86 -9.50
C ARG A 512 -33.64 12.54 -8.86
N THR A 513 -34.72 12.54 -8.08
CA THR A 513 -35.44 11.31 -7.73
C THR A 513 -36.07 10.78 -9.02
N ARG A 514 -35.84 9.49 -9.31
CA ARG A 514 -36.62 8.80 -10.35
C ARG A 514 -38.06 8.67 -9.90
#